data_AF-A0A7J6RQY8-F1
#
_entry.id   AF-A0A7J6RQY8-F1
#
_cell.length_a   1.000
_cell.length_b   1.000
_cell.length_c   1.000
_cell.angle_alpha   90.00
_cell.angle_beta   90.00
_cell.angle_gamma   90.00
#
_symmetry.space_group_name_H-M   'P 1'
#
loop_
_entity.id
_entity.type
_entity.pdbx_description
1 polymer ?
#
loop_
_entity_poly.entity_id
_entity_poly.type
_entity_poly.pdbx_seq_one_letter_code
_entity_poly.pdbx_strand_id
1 'polypeptide(L)'
;SDDTIEIREQYPLNCGRDNFPIFFKRGRVAKDSMPVLGPSDPLPSPDVYYKVDDLYVGQTIRLVNNDLFIYDADAFTREYFKSIGIDLAPKRDVRLPE
;
A
#
# COMPACT_ATOMS: atom_id res chain seq x y z
N SER A 1 6.97 -11.87 8.86
CA SER A 1 6.44 -10.58 8.40
C SER A 1 4.94 -10.58 8.62
N ASP A 2 4.42 -9.59 9.34
CA ASP A 2 3.12 -9.67 10.03
C ASP A 2 1.90 -9.19 9.19
N ASP A 3 2.01 -9.17 7.86
CA ASP A 3 0.99 -8.66 6.91
C ASP A 3 0.49 -7.24 7.23
N THR A 4 1.42 -6.37 7.64
CA THR A 4 1.15 -4.97 8.01
C THR A 4 1.68 -4.01 6.95
N ILE A 5 0.93 -2.96 6.66
CA ILE A 5 1.27 -1.90 5.70
C ILE A 5 1.53 -0.59 6.48
N GLU A 6 2.54 0.15 6.05
CA GLU A 6 2.85 1.51 6.49
C GLU A 6 2.98 2.39 5.24
N ILE A 7 2.37 3.57 5.24
CA ILE A 7 2.44 4.50 4.10
C ILE A 7 3.07 5.80 4.59
N ARG A 8 4.17 6.18 3.92
CA ARG A 8 4.88 7.43 4.19
C ARG A 8 4.82 8.35 2.99
N GLU A 9 4.56 9.63 3.24
CA GLU A 9 4.60 10.65 2.19
C GLU A 9 6.04 11.12 1.95
N GLN A 10 6.39 11.39 0.70
CA GLN A 10 7.62 12.10 0.37
C GLN A 10 7.31 13.56 0.11
N TYR A 11 7.73 14.44 1.03
CA TYR A 11 7.49 15.87 0.89
C TYR A 11 8.51 16.55 -0.01
N PRO A 12 8.08 17.40 -0.96
CA PRO A 12 8.99 18.26 -1.70
C PRO A 12 9.48 19.42 -0.80
N LEU A 13 10.61 20.00 -1.20
CA LEU A 13 11.16 21.20 -0.59
C LEU A 13 10.13 22.33 -0.61
N ASN A 14 10.10 23.15 0.44
CA ASN A 14 9.23 24.33 0.57
C ASN A 14 7.72 24.04 0.52
N CYS A 15 7.25 22.83 0.82
CA CYS A 15 5.81 22.51 0.83
C CYS A 15 5.04 23.03 2.06
N GLY A 16 5.72 23.61 3.06
CA GLY A 16 5.11 24.15 4.27
C GLY A 16 4.48 23.11 5.21
N ARG A 17 4.66 21.80 4.93
CA ARG A 17 4.20 20.71 5.80
C ARG A 17 5.24 20.38 6.87
N ASP A 18 4.75 19.87 8.00
CA ASP A 18 5.58 19.39 9.10
C ASP A 18 6.32 18.09 8.71
N ASN A 19 7.50 17.85 9.29
CA ASN A 19 8.39 16.75 8.93
C ASN A 19 7.99 15.40 9.56
N PHE A 20 6.69 15.15 9.71
CA PHE A 20 6.14 13.86 10.14
C PHE A 20 5.39 13.21 8.96
N PRO A 21 6.10 12.49 8.08
CA PRO A 21 5.55 11.99 6.82
C PRO A 21 4.69 10.72 6.97
N ILE A 22 3.91 10.58 8.05
CA ILE A 22 3.07 9.39 8.24
C ILE A 22 1.70 9.64 7.63
N PHE A 23 1.43 9.03 6.48
CA PHE A 23 0.09 9.01 5.88
C PHE A 23 -0.80 7.97 6.56
N PHE A 24 -0.26 6.75 6.71
CA PHE A 24 -0.94 5.64 7.37
C PHE A 24 0.03 4.94 8.32
N LYS A 25 -0.38 4.82 9.59
CA LYS A 25 0.40 4.12 10.63
C LYS A 25 0.45 2.62 10.32
N ARG A 26 1.55 1.97 10.70
CA ARG A 26 1.72 0.52 10.52
C ARG A 26 0.52 -0.26 11.06
N GLY A 27 -0.19 -0.98 10.19
CA GLY A 27 -1.36 -1.76 10.54
C GLY A 27 -1.84 -2.65 9.40
N ARG A 28 -2.77 -3.55 9.68
CA ARG A 28 -3.43 -4.35 8.64
C ARG A 28 -4.49 -3.50 7.94
N VAL A 29 -4.51 -3.53 6.60
CA VAL A 29 -5.48 -2.77 5.80
C VAL A 29 -6.42 -3.75 5.12
N ALA A 30 -7.72 -3.54 5.25
CA ALA A 30 -8.73 -4.36 4.60
C ALA A 30 -8.87 -3.99 3.12
N LYS A 31 -9.12 -4.98 2.26
CA LYS A 31 -9.33 -4.81 0.81
C LYS A 31 -10.59 -4.04 0.48
N ASP A 32 -11.68 -4.38 1.16
CA ASP A 32 -12.99 -3.78 1.00
C ASP A 32 -13.39 -2.90 2.19
N SER A 33 -14.51 -2.19 2.05
CA SER A 33 -15.16 -1.50 3.16
C SER A 33 -15.53 -2.53 4.22
N MET A 34 -14.71 -2.63 5.26
CA MET A 34 -15.02 -3.45 6.42
C MET A 34 -16.37 -3.04 7.00
N PRO A 35 -17.27 -4.00 7.29
CA PRO A 35 -18.48 -3.68 8.04
C PRO A 35 -18.08 -3.09 9.39
N VAL A 36 -18.90 -2.18 9.91
CA VAL A 36 -18.73 -1.65 11.26
C VAL A 36 -18.98 -2.81 12.22
N LEU A 37 -17.90 -3.37 12.77
CA LEU A 37 -17.98 -4.46 13.73
C LEU A 37 -18.30 -3.89 15.11
N GLY A 38 -19.37 -4.42 15.72
CA GLY A 38 -19.69 -4.22 17.11
C GLY A 38 -18.81 -5.09 18.03
N PRO A 39 -18.88 -4.88 19.36
CA PRO A 39 -18.08 -5.61 20.33
C PRO A 39 -18.28 -7.14 20.35
N SER A 40 -19.42 -7.61 19.83
CA SER A 40 -19.78 -9.03 19.79
C SER A 40 -19.62 -9.67 18.42
N ASP A 41 -19.23 -8.89 17.40
CA ASP A 41 -19.07 -9.43 16.05
C ASP A 41 -17.78 -10.25 15.94
N PRO A 42 -17.79 -11.32 15.12
CA PRO A 42 -16.60 -12.13 14.92
C PRO A 42 -15.47 -11.32 14.27
N LEU A 43 -14.23 -11.60 14.69
CA LEU A 43 -13.06 -11.00 14.06
C LEU A 43 -13.01 -11.40 12.57
N PRO A 44 -12.74 -10.46 11.65
CA PRO A 44 -12.66 -10.76 10.24
C PRO A 44 -11.52 -11.74 9.96
N SER A 45 -11.72 -12.58 8.93
CA SER A 45 -10.71 -13.53 8.51
C SER A 45 -9.45 -12.81 8.00
N PRO A 46 -8.26 -13.43 8.13
CA PRO A 46 -7.01 -12.83 7.69
C PRO A 46 -6.97 -12.54 6.18
N ASP A 47 -7.81 -13.20 5.38
CA ASP A 47 -7.86 -13.05 3.92
C ASP A 47 -8.55 -11.76 3.46
N VAL A 48 -9.25 -11.06 4.37
CA VAL A 48 -9.86 -9.76 4.10
C VAL A 48 -8.81 -8.65 4.02
N TYR A 49 -7.61 -8.88 4.56
CA TYR A 49 -6.52 -7.92 4.57
C TYR A 49 -5.65 -8.04 3.32
N TYR A 50 -5.07 -6.91 2.89
CA TYR A 50 -4.08 -6.87 1.82
C TYR A 50 -2.85 -7.71 2.20
N LYS A 51 -2.42 -8.54 1.26
CA LYS A 51 -1.16 -9.29 1.33
C LYS A 51 -0.20 -8.76 0.28
N VAL A 52 1.06 -9.22 0.34
CA VAL A 52 2.07 -8.86 -0.65
C VAL A 52 1.64 -9.27 -2.06
N ASP A 53 0.94 -10.40 -2.18
CA ASP A 53 0.41 -10.93 -3.44
C ASP A 53 -0.68 -10.06 -4.09
N ASP A 54 -1.16 -9.00 -3.42
CA ASP A 54 -2.14 -8.06 -3.97
C ASP A 54 -1.50 -6.74 -4.45
N LEU A 55 -0.18 -6.58 -4.30
CA LEU A 55 0.53 -5.34 -4.56
C LEU A 55 1.38 -5.45 -5.84
N TYR A 56 0.82 -4.97 -6.96
CA TYR A 56 1.49 -5.02 -8.27
C TYR A 56 1.85 -3.63 -8.80
N VAL A 57 3.00 -3.54 -9.46
CA VAL A 57 3.39 -2.34 -10.21
C VAL A 57 2.44 -2.15 -11.40
N GLY A 58 1.93 -0.94 -11.58
CA GLY A 58 0.97 -0.58 -12.61
C GLY A 58 -0.50 -0.72 -12.19
N GLN A 59 -0.78 -1.15 -10.96
CA GLN A 59 -2.13 -1.25 -10.42
C GLN A 59 -2.48 0.00 -9.58
N THR A 60 -3.77 0.36 -9.60
CA THR A 60 -4.36 1.29 -8.62
C THR A 60 -5.06 0.48 -7.55
N ILE A 61 -4.67 0.67 -6.29
CA ILE A 61 -5.27 0.03 -5.12
C ILE A 61 -5.99 1.06 -4.27
N ARG A 62 -7.13 0.69 -3.69
CA ARG A 62 -7.86 1.56 -2.76
C ARG A 62 -7.44 1.23 -1.34
N LEU A 63 -6.64 2.10 -0.72
CA LEU A 63 -6.24 2.01 0.68
C LEU A 63 -6.88 3.14 1.48
N VAL A 64 -7.67 2.80 2.50
CA VAL A 64 -8.24 3.78 3.45
C VAL A 64 -8.95 4.94 2.72
N ASN A 65 -9.84 4.60 1.78
CA ASN A 65 -10.58 5.53 0.93
C ASN A 65 -9.74 6.41 -0.02
N ASN A 66 -8.45 6.12 -0.17
CA ASN A 66 -7.58 6.78 -1.13
C ASN A 66 -7.19 5.80 -2.24
N ASP A 67 -7.35 6.22 -3.48
CA ASP A 67 -6.92 5.45 -4.64
C ASP A 67 -5.44 5.75 -4.91
N LEU A 68 -4.58 4.77 -4.64
CA LEU A 68 -3.13 4.88 -4.74
C LEU A 68 -2.63 4.09 -5.94
N PHE A 69 -1.87 4.75 -6.80
CA PHE A 69 -1.26 4.12 -7.96
C PHE A 69 0.17 3.67 -7.65
N ILE A 70 0.43 2.38 -7.74
CA ILE A 70 1.78 1.82 -7.57
C ILE A 70 2.52 1.95 -8.90
N TYR A 71 3.45 2.90 -8.99
CA TYR A 71 4.16 3.19 -10.24
C TYR A 71 5.52 2.50 -10.37
N ASP A 72 6.16 2.15 -9.24
CA ASP A 72 7.47 1.49 -9.21
C ASP A 72 7.62 0.62 -7.95
N ALA A 73 8.62 -0.27 -7.98
CA ALA A 73 9.09 -1.09 -6.87
C ALA A 73 10.62 -1.15 -6.89
N ASP A 74 11.24 -1.24 -5.72
CA ASP A 74 12.70 -1.29 -5.58
C ASP A 74 13.29 -2.61 -6.12
N ALA A 75 14.63 -2.65 -6.25
CA ALA A 75 15.33 -3.82 -6.79
C ALA A 75 15.08 -5.08 -5.96
N PHE A 76 15.10 -4.95 -4.63
CA PHE A 76 14.85 -6.07 -3.72
C PHE A 76 13.43 -6.62 -3.86
N THR A 77 12.41 -5.76 -3.89
CA THR A 77 11.02 -6.20 -4.07
C THR A 77 10.86 -6.88 -5.43
N ARG A 78 11.47 -6.36 -6.50
CA ARG A 78 11.43 -7.01 -7.82
C ARG A 78 12.05 -8.41 -7.81
N GLU A 79 13.17 -8.60 -7.13
CA GLU A 79 13.79 -9.93 -6.98
C GLU A 79 12.92 -10.87 -6.14
N TYR A 80 12.32 -10.36 -5.06
CA TYR A 80 11.39 -11.12 -4.24
C TYR A 80 10.18 -11.62 -5.04
N PHE A 81 9.53 -10.74 -5.81
CA PHE A 81 8.41 -11.13 -6.67
C PHE A 81 8.80 -12.16 -7.74
N LYS A 82 10.02 -12.03 -8.31
CA LYS A 82 10.55 -13.06 -9.22
C LYS A 82 10.75 -14.40 -8.54
N SER A 83 11.16 -14.42 -7.27
CA SER A 83 11.36 -15.65 -6.50
C SER A 83 10.06 -16.43 -6.25
N ILE A 84 8.93 -15.72 -6.15
CA ILE A 84 7.58 -16.30 -6.03
C ILE A 84 6.92 -16.55 -7.40
N GLY A 85 7.64 -16.32 -8.51
CA GLY A 85 7.17 -16.58 -9.87
C GLY A 85 6.31 -15.49 -10.49
N ILE A 86 6.33 -14.27 -9.95
CA ILE A 86 5.56 -13.12 -10.43
C ILE A 86 6.51 -12.09 -11.03
N ASP A 87 6.29 -11.68 -12.28
CA ASP A 87 7.05 -10.60 -12.90
C ASP A 87 6.29 -9.27 -12.78
N LEU A 88 6.93 -8.29 -12.13
CA LEU A 88 6.34 -6.96 -11.93
C LEU A 88 6.49 -6.11 -13.20
N ALA A 89 5.47 -5.29 -13.48
CA ALA A 89 5.50 -4.36 -14.60
C ALA A 89 6.71 -3.40 -14.55
N PRO A 90 7.15 -2.86 -15.70
CA PRO A 90 8.20 -1.84 -15.72
C PRO A 90 7.77 -0.58 -14.98
N LYS A 91 8.75 0.16 -14.45
CA LYS A 91 8.50 1.45 -13.80
C LYS A 91 7.72 2.39 -14.73
N ARG A 92 6.72 3.08 -14.19
CA ARG A 92 5.95 4.07 -14.93
C ARG A 92 6.41 5.47 -14.54
N ASP A 93 6.71 6.30 -15.54
CA ASP A 93 7.04 7.71 -15.30
C ASP A 93 5.80 8.45 -14.80
N VAL A 94 5.80 8.81 -13.53
CA VAL A 94 4.77 9.65 -12.90
C VAL A 94 5.40 10.99 -12.61
N ARG A 95 4.97 12.00 -13.36
CA ARG A 95 5.33 13.38 -13.03
C ARG A 95 4.42 13.84 -11.91
N LEU A 96 5.01 14.36 -10.84
CA LEU A 96 4.24 15.13 -9.87
C LEU A 96 3.65 16.33 -10.62
N PRO A 97 2.36 16.66 -10.41
CA PRO A 97 1.84 17.94 -10.89
C PRO A 97 2.72 19.06 -10.32
N GLU A 98 3.11 20.00 -11.19
CA GLU A 98 3.89 21.19 -10.81
C GLU A 98 3.16 22.04 -9.76
#